data_AF-A0A0B6Z3C8-F1
#
_entry.id   AF-A0A0B6Z3C8-F1
#
_cell.length_a   1.000
_cell.length_b   1.000
_cell.length_c   1.000
_cell.angle_alpha   90.00
_cell.angle_beta   90.00
_cell.angle_gamma   90.00
#
_symmetry.space_group_name_H-M   'P 1'
#
loop_
_entity.id
_entity.type
_entity.pdbx_description
1 polymer ?
#
loop_
_entity_poly.entity_id
_entity_poly.type
_entity_poly.pdbx_seq_one_letter_code
_entity_poly.pdbx_strand_id
1 'polypeptide(L)'
;HDISFSEFGFILKSCKMAASSDRKIADGLEHLRLADKCLKTSLFKWKPDQDGAASEYLKAATAFRNAKAMDMAKESYVKAGQLQVAMNSPFHAAKMVEQEKPEKAIHLYTKASEVAEIEGRPRQSAECIGKAARLQVKHFKYEDAIKSLNQ
;
A
#
# COMPACT_ATOMS: atom_id res chain seq x y z
N HIS A 1 35.59 -34.60 -0.24
CA HIS A 1 34.47 -33.85 0.36
C HIS A 1 33.81 -33.10 -0.79
N ASP A 2 33.11 -33.84 -1.64
CA ASP A 2 32.59 -33.33 -2.92
C ASP A 2 31.26 -32.65 -2.67
N ILE A 3 31.29 -31.31 -2.65
CA ILE A 3 30.07 -30.50 -2.68
C ILE A 3 29.40 -30.80 -4.02
N SER A 4 28.25 -31.45 -3.97
CA SER A 4 27.53 -31.91 -5.15
C SER A 4 27.26 -30.73 -6.11
N PHE A 5 27.36 -30.97 -7.43
CA PHE A 5 27.07 -29.96 -8.46
C PHE A 5 25.66 -29.33 -8.29
N SER A 6 24.75 -30.06 -7.65
CA SER A 6 23.42 -29.59 -7.22
C SER A 6 23.44 -28.53 -6.12
N GLU A 7 24.31 -28.64 -5.12
CA GLU A 7 24.44 -27.65 -4.04
C GLU A 7 25.03 -26.34 -4.55
N PHE A 8 26.03 -26.41 -5.44
CA PHE A 8 26.58 -25.22 -6.11
C PHE A 8 25.53 -24.50 -6.96
N GLY A 9 24.71 -25.25 -7.71
CA GLY A 9 23.58 -24.70 -8.44
C GLY A 9 22.54 -24.03 -7.54
N PHE A 10 22.28 -24.59 -6.36
CA PHE A 10 21.35 -24.03 -5.37
C PHE A 10 21.89 -22.74 -4.72
N ILE A 11 23.18 -22.73 -4.35
CA ILE A 11 23.85 -21.56 -3.76
C ILE A 11 23.93 -20.39 -4.76
N LEU A 12 24.30 -20.65 -6.02
CA LEU A 12 24.33 -19.62 -7.06
C LEU A 12 22.94 -19.03 -7.32
N LYS A 13 21.90 -19.87 -7.32
CA LYS A 13 20.51 -19.41 -7.47
C LYS A 13 20.07 -18.55 -6.28
N SER A 14 20.45 -18.93 -5.06
CA SER A 14 20.16 -18.18 -3.84
C SER A 14 20.85 -16.81 -3.82
N CYS A 15 22.15 -16.74 -4.16
CA CYS A 15 22.87 -15.46 -4.29
C CYS A 15 22.29 -14.56 -5.40
N LYS A 16 21.89 -15.13 -6.54
CA LYS A 16 21.27 -14.37 -7.64
C LYS A 16 19.89 -13.82 -7.26
N MET A 17 19.14 -14.53 -6.42
CA MET A 17 17.87 -14.06 -5.86
C MET A 17 18.07 -12.91 -4.85
N ALA A 18 19.07 -13.00 -3.97
CA ALA A 18 19.39 -11.95 -3.01
C ALA A 18 19.75 -10.63 -3.72
N ALA A 19 20.66 -10.68 -4.71
CA ALA A 19 21.07 -9.50 -5.48
C ALA A 19 19.93 -8.87 -6.30
N SER A 20 18.93 -9.65 -6.71
CA SER A 20 17.72 -9.15 -7.40
C SER A 20 16.80 -8.38 -6.44
N SER A 21 16.65 -8.85 -5.21
CA SER A 21 15.79 -8.19 -4.20
C SER A 21 16.39 -6.86 -3.77
N ASP A 22 17.71 -6.80 -3.58
CA ASP A 22 18.40 -5.57 -3.16
C ASP A 22 18.28 -4.45 -4.20
N ARG A 23 18.36 -4.79 -5.50
CA ARG A 23 18.13 -3.83 -6.60
C ARG A 23 16.73 -3.23 -6.56
N LYS A 24 15.70 -4.06 -6.34
CA LYS A 24 14.32 -3.60 -6.24
C LYS A 24 14.06 -2.74 -5.00
N ILE A 25 14.77 -3.01 -3.90
CA ILE A 25 14.74 -2.15 -2.71
C ILE A 25 15.35 -0.79 -3.05
N ALA A 26 16.49 -0.76 -3.73
CA ALA A 26 17.12 0.49 -4.18
C ALA A 26 16.22 1.29 -5.13
N ASP A 27 15.56 0.62 -6.08
CA ASP A 27 14.60 1.26 -6.99
C ASP A 27 13.41 1.86 -6.20
N GLY A 28 12.88 1.12 -5.23
CA GLY A 28 11.81 1.61 -4.35
C GLY A 28 12.20 2.83 -3.53
N LEU A 29 13.44 2.86 -3.02
CA LEU A 29 13.99 4.00 -2.28
C LEU A 29 14.15 5.25 -3.16
N GLU A 30 14.52 5.10 -4.43
CA GLU A 30 14.60 6.26 -5.33
C GLU A 30 13.22 6.87 -5.59
N HIS A 31 12.19 6.03 -5.76
CA HIS A 31 10.81 6.52 -5.87
C HIS A 31 10.34 7.25 -4.61
N LEU A 32 10.72 6.79 -3.40
CA LEU A 32 10.45 7.54 -2.16
C LEU A 32 11.12 8.92 -2.18
N ARG A 33 12.36 8.98 -2.67
CA ARG A 33 13.12 10.24 -2.75
C ARG A 33 12.48 11.23 -3.72
N LEU A 34 11.96 10.73 -4.86
CA LEU A 34 11.20 11.51 -5.82
C LEU A 34 9.88 12.01 -5.22
N ALA A 35 9.17 11.15 -4.48
CA ALA A 35 7.93 11.54 -3.81
C ALA A 35 8.17 12.65 -2.77
N ASP A 36 9.23 12.55 -1.97
CA ASP A 36 9.62 13.60 -1.02
C ASP A 36 9.99 14.91 -1.70
N LYS A 37 10.60 14.86 -2.90
CA LYS A 37 10.88 16.05 -3.70
C LYS A 37 9.59 16.73 -4.18
N CYS A 38 8.58 15.95 -4.59
CA CYS A 38 7.27 16.47 -4.96
C CYS A 38 6.55 17.12 -3.77
N LEU A 39 6.68 16.54 -2.56
CA LEU A 39 6.09 17.09 -1.34
C LEU A 39 6.81 18.32 -0.79
N LYS A 40 8.14 18.38 -0.87
CA LYS A 40 8.94 19.50 -0.34
C LYS A 40 8.76 20.81 -1.09
N THR A 41 8.21 20.76 -2.31
CA THR A 41 7.99 21.89 -3.21
C THR A 41 9.28 22.62 -3.62
N SER A 42 9.33 23.02 -4.89
CA SER A 42 10.40 23.88 -5.42
C SER A 42 9.98 25.34 -5.25
N LEU A 43 10.95 26.26 -5.09
CA LEU A 43 10.77 27.69 -4.77
C LEU A 43 9.81 28.46 -5.71
N PHE A 44 9.39 27.87 -6.84
CA PHE A 44 8.52 28.45 -7.85
C PHE A 44 7.11 27.83 -7.97
N LYS A 45 6.71 26.85 -7.14
CA LYS A 45 5.39 26.20 -7.26
C LYS A 45 4.57 26.31 -5.97
N TRP A 46 3.61 27.24 -5.98
CA TRP A 46 2.80 27.64 -4.82
C TRP A 46 1.75 26.60 -4.36
N LYS A 47 1.64 25.45 -5.05
CA LYS A 47 0.85 24.29 -4.60
C LYS A 47 1.71 23.02 -4.69
N PRO A 48 1.82 22.24 -3.59
CA PRO A 48 2.46 20.92 -3.61
C PRO A 48 1.79 19.97 -4.60
N ASP A 49 2.59 19.22 -5.36
CA ASP A 49 2.10 18.22 -6.31
C ASP A 49 1.78 16.91 -5.56
N GLN A 50 0.55 16.85 -5.00
CA GLN A 50 0.07 15.70 -4.23
C GLN A 50 -0.17 14.48 -5.14
N ASP A 51 -0.60 14.71 -6.38
CA ASP A 51 -0.83 13.68 -7.40
C ASP A 51 0.47 12.97 -7.80
N GLY A 52 1.48 13.76 -8.17
CA GLY A 52 2.79 13.25 -8.52
C GLY A 52 3.42 12.49 -7.35
N ALA A 53 3.35 13.03 -6.14
CA ALA A 53 3.84 12.36 -4.95
C ALA A 53 3.12 11.02 -4.68
N ALA A 54 1.78 10.99 -4.78
CA ALA A 54 1.01 9.77 -4.56
C ALA A 54 1.37 8.67 -5.57
N SER A 55 1.54 9.03 -6.85
CA SER A 55 1.94 8.08 -7.90
C SER A 55 3.32 7.47 -7.63
N GLU A 56 4.30 8.28 -7.22
CA GLU A 56 5.65 7.80 -6.90
C GLU A 56 5.66 6.89 -5.66
N TYR A 57 4.87 7.20 -4.61
CA TYR A 57 4.71 6.30 -3.46
C TYR A 57 4.12 4.94 -3.84
N LEU A 58 3.20 4.88 -4.82
CA LEU A 58 2.62 3.62 -5.29
C LEU A 58 3.62 2.77 -6.10
N LYS A 59 4.47 3.43 -6.90
CA LYS A 59 5.58 2.76 -7.60
C LYS A 59 6.57 2.19 -6.59
N ALA A 60 6.95 2.98 -5.58
CA ALA A 60 7.80 2.52 -4.47
C ALA A 60 7.19 1.30 -3.75
N ALA A 61 5.90 1.37 -3.39
CA ALA A 61 5.21 0.28 -2.72
C ALA A 61 5.21 -1.02 -3.53
N THR A 62 5.03 -0.92 -4.85
CA THR A 62 5.06 -2.07 -5.76
C THR A 62 6.47 -2.66 -5.87
N ALA A 63 7.51 -1.82 -5.92
CA ALA A 63 8.91 -2.25 -5.92
C ALA A 63 9.27 -2.99 -4.62
N PHE A 64 8.88 -2.45 -3.46
CA PHE A 64 9.10 -3.08 -2.15
C PHE A 64 8.34 -4.40 -2.01
N ARG A 65 7.09 -4.47 -2.50
CA ARG A 65 6.31 -5.71 -2.54
C ARG A 65 7.02 -6.79 -3.38
N ASN A 66 7.57 -6.41 -4.53
CA ASN A 66 8.32 -7.31 -5.41
C ASN A 66 9.67 -7.74 -4.81
N ALA A 67 10.21 -6.97 -3.88
CA ALA A 67 11.40 -7.29 -3.10
C ALA A 67 11.11 -8.09 -1.82
N LYS A 68 9.83 -8.39 -1.53
CA LYS A 68 9.35 -9.00 -0.27
C LYS A 68 9.61 -8.16 0.99
N ALA A 69 9.95 -6.88 0.81
CA ALA A 69 10.08 -5.93 1.92
C ALA A 69 8.70 -5.37 2.29
N MET A 70 7.90 -6.19 2.99
CA MET A 70 6.51 -5.87 3.25
C MET A 70 6.36 -4.61 4.09
N ASP A 71 7.16 -4.41 5.14
CA ASP A 71 7.03 -3.27 6.06
C ASP A 71 7.18 -1.91 5.35
N MET A 72 8.19 -1.78 4.49
CA MET A 72 8.40 -0.58 3.67
C MET A 72 7.28 -0.36 2.63
N ALA A 73 6.73 -1.45 2.07
CA ALA A 73 5.58 -1.37 1.18
C ALA A 73 4.35 -0.82 1.93
N LYS A 74 4.09 -1.28 3.17
CA LYS A 74 2.95 -0.80 3.96
C LYS A 74 3.03 0.70 4.21
N GLU A 75 4.19 1.16 4.64
CA GLU A 75 4.41 2.58 4.91
C GLU A 75 4.19 3.44 3.66
N SER A 76 4.68 2.97 2.52
CA SER A 76 4.51 3.64 1.23
C SER A 76 3.03 3.73 0.83
N TYR A 77 2.27 2.65 0.98
CA TYR A 77 0.81 2.64 0.72
C TYR A 77 0.05 3.57 1.67
N VAL A 78 0.41 3.60 2.96
CA VAL A 78 -0.21 4.50 3.93
C VAL A 78 0.05 5.96 3.59
N LYS A 79 1.27 6.32 3.21
CA LYS A 79 1.62 7.68 2.75
C LYS A 79 0.84 8.06 1.49
N ALA A 80 0.79 7.18 0.48
CA ALA A 80 0.00 7.41 -0.72
C ALA A 80 -1.49 7.63 -0.40
N GLY A 81 -2.05 6.81 0.50
CA GLY A 81 -3.43 6.95 0.95
C GLY A 81 -3.71 8.29 1.64
N GLN A 82 -2.80 8.78 2.48
CA GLN A 82 -2.93 10.09 3.13
C GLN A 82 -2.98 11.25 2.13
N LEU A 83 -2.15 11.21 1.09
CA LEU A 83 -2.17 12.21 0.02
C LEU A 83 -3.49 12.17 -0.75
N GLN A 84 -4.02 10.99 -1.05
CA GLN A 84 -5.32 10.82 -1.70
C GLN A 84 -6.48 11.36 -0.86
N VAL A 85 -6.42 11.23 0.47
CA VAL A 85 -7.40 11.87 1.37
C VAL A 85 -7.28 13.40 1.31
N ALA A 86 -6.06 13.94 1.31
CA ALA A 86 -5.83 15.38 1.19
C ALA A 86 -6.35 15.95 -0.14
N MET A 87 -6.35 15.11 -1.19
CA MET A 87 -6.93 15.40 -2.50
C MET A 87 -8.46 15.24 -2.59
N ASN A 88 -9.14 14.96 -1.48
CA ASN A 88 -10.58 14.71 -1.43
C ASN A 88 -11.02 13.46 -2.22
N SER A 89 -10.17 12.43 -2.31
CA SER A 89 -10.50 11.13 -2.94
C SER A 89 -10.44 9.97 -1.93
N PRO A 90 -11.39 9.90 -0.98
CA PRO A 90 -11.38 8.89 0.10
C PRO A 90 -11.50 7.45 -0.42
N PHE A 91 -12.15 7.23 -1.57
CA PHE A 91 -12.28 5.90 -2.18
C PHE A 91 -10.93 5.32 -2.61
N HIS A 92 -10.10 6.13 -3.28
CA HIS A 92 -8.76 5.69 -3.70
C HIS A 92 -7.87 5.46 -2.49
N ALA A 93 -7.95 6.33 -1.48
CA ALA A 93 -7.24 6.16 -0.23
C ALA A 93 -7.61 4.84 0.47
N ALA A 94 -8.91 4.53 0.59
CA ALA A 94 -9.40 3.31 1.20
C ALA A 94 -8.81 2.06 0.52
N LYS A 95 -8.80 2.04 -0.82
CA LYS A 95 -8.25 0.94 -1.61
C LYS A 95 -6.74 0.73 -1.38
N MET A 96 -5.98 1.78 -1.14
CA MET A 96 -4.54 1.66 -0.88
C MET A 96 -4.25 1.09 0.51
N VAL A 97 -5.10 1.37 1.51
CA VAL A 97 -4.88 0.92 2.89
C VAL A 97 -5.63 -0.35 3.26
N GLU A 98 -6.49 -0.90 2.38
CA GLU A 98 -7.34 -2.05 2.69
C GLU A 98 -6.57 -3.32 3.07
N GLN A 99 -5.37 -3.52 2.52
CA GLN A 99 -4.54 -4.68 2.84
C GLN A 99 -3.69 -4.46 4.11
N GLU A 100 -3.34 -3.21 4.40
CA GLU A 100 -2.35 -2.88 5.43
C GLU A 100 -2.99 -2.45 6.75
N LYS A 101 -4.07 -1.67 6.67
CA LYS A 101 -4.80 -1.08 7.80
C LYS A 101 -6.31 -1.15 7.54
N PRO A 102 -6.92 -2.32 7.71
CA PRO A 102 -8.33 -2.55 7.39
C PRO A 102 -9.29 -1.69 8.21
N GLU A 103 -8.98 -1.41 9.47
CA GLU A 103 -9.76 -0.52 10.33
C GLU A 103 -9.87 0.88 9.72
N LYS A 104 -8.74 1.43 9.26
CA LYS A 104 -8.70 2.72 8.58
C LYS A 104 -9.43 2.67 7.24
N ALA A 105 -9.32 1.55 6.51
CA ALA A 105 -10.00 1.35 5.24
C ALA A 105 -11.53 1.38 5.40
N ILE A 106 -12.07 0.75 6.46
CA ILE A 106 -13.51 0.78 6.78
C ILE A 106 -13.98 2.23 6.95
N HIS A 107 -13.29 3.00 7.80
CA HIS A 107 -13.63 4.40 8.03
C HIS A 107 -13.58 5.25 6.74
N LEU A 108 -12.55 5.03 5.91
CA LEU A 108 -12.41 5.74 4.63
C LEU A 108 -13.48 5.33 3.61
N TYR A 109 -13.89 4.06 3.57
CA TYR A 109 -15.00 3.61 2.71
C TYR A 109 -16.34 4.17 3.17
N THR A 110 -16.58 4.29 4.48
CA THR A 110 -17.77 4.98 5.01
C THR A 110 -17.78 6.44 4.59
N LYS A 111 -16.66 7.16 4.76
CA LYS A 111 -16.53 8.54 4.30
C LYS A 111 -16.70 8.68 2.77
N ALA A 112 -16.19 7.73 2.00
CA ALA A 112 -16.40 7.70 0.55
C ALA A 112 -17.87 7.50 0.17
N SER A 113 -18.63 6.77 0.97
CA SER A 113 -20.08 6.63 0.80
C SER A 113 -20.80 7.97 0.99
N GLU A 114 -20.48 8.70 2.05
CA GLU A 114 -21.06 10.02 2.33
C GLU A 114 -20.79 11.00 1.17
N VAL A 115 -19.55 11.03 0.67
CA VAL A 115 -19.19 11.85 -0.50
C VAL A 115 -19.99 11.42 -1.74
N ALA A 116 -20.11 10.12 -2.00
CA ALA A 116 -20.87 9.61 -3.14
C ALA A 116 -22.37 9.92 -3.05
N GLU A 117 -22.94 9.95 -1.84
CA GLU A 117 -24.33 10.35 -1.60
C GLU A 117 -24.55 11.84 -1.85
N ILE A 118 -23.63 12.69 -1.39
CA ILE A 118 -23.66 14.14 -1.68
C ILE A 118 -23.57 14.40 -3.18
N GLU A 119 -22.75 13.63 -3.91
CA GLU A 119 -22.65 13.71 -5.37
C GLU A 119 -23.86 13.11 -6.12
N GLY A 120 -24.82 12.50 -5.42
CA GLY A 120 -25.98 11.87 -6.04
C GLY A 120 -25.65 10.56 -6.79
N ARG A 121 -24.59 9.85 -6.37
CA ARG A 121 -24.13 8.58 -6.95
C ARG A 121 -24.43 7.38 -6.02
N PRO A 122 -25.71 6.98 -5.84
CA PRO A 122 -26.09 5.95 -4.86
C PRO A 122 -25.49 4.57 -5.17
N ARG A 123 -25.24 4.25 -6.46
CA ARG A 123 -24.58 2.97 -6.83
C ARG A 123 -23.16 2.89 -6.27
N GLN A 124 -22.43 4.01 -6.29
CA GLN A 124 -21.07 4.07 -5.76
C GLN A 124 -21.06 4.04 -4.23
N SER A 125 -22.02 4.70 -3.57
CA SER A 125 -22.24 4.58 -2.12
C SER A 125 -22.47 3.12 -1.71
N ALA A 126 -23.40 2.42 -2.37
CA ALA A 126 -23.66 1.00 -2.10
C ALA A 126 -22.41 0.12 -2.31
N GLU A 127 -21.58 0.40 -3.33
CA GLU A 127 -20.31 -0.31 -3.53
C GLU A 127 -19.33 -0.07 -2.36
N CYS A 128 -19.19 1.17 -1.92
CA CYS A 128 -18.30 1.55 -0.81
C CYS A 128 -18.73 0.88 0.50
N ILE A 129 -20.02 0.95 0.83
CA ILE A 129 -20.60 0.28 2.00
C ILE A 129 -20.39 -1.23 1.89
N GLY A 130 -20.64 -1.82 0.71
CA GLY A 130 -20.43 -3.24 0.48
C GLY A 130 -18.97 -3.68 0.68
N LYS A 131 -17.99 -2.84 0.29
CA LYS A 131 -16.57 -3.10 0.57
C LYS A 131 -16.26 -3.00 2.07
N ALA A 132 -16.76 -1.98 2.75
CA ALA A 132 -16.59 -1.81 4.20
C ALA A 132 -17.16 -3.00 4.98
N ALA A 133 -18.39 -3.44 4.66
CA ALA A 133 -19.03 -4.59 5.30
C ALA A 133 -18.23 -5.89 5.12
N ARG A 134 -17.72 -6.15 3.90
CA ARG A 134 -16.86 -7.32 3.65
C ARG A 134 -15.57 -7.29 4.46
N LEU A 135 -14.94 -6.12 4.58
CA LEU A 135 -13.74 -5.94 5.39
C LEU A 135 -14.02 -6.17 6.88
N GLN A 136 -15.14 -5.66 7.40
CA GLN A 136 -15.56 -5.90 8.78
C GLN A 136 -15.75 -7.39 9.05
N VAL A 137 -16.56 -8.09 8.24
CA VAL A 137 -16.80 -9.53 8.44
C VAL A 137 -15.51 -10.33 8.41
N LYS A 138 -14.57 -9.97 7.53
CA LYS A 138 -13.27 -10.61 7.42
C LYS A 138 -12.41 -10.36 8.67
N HIS A 139 -12.29 -9.12 9.13
CA HIS A 139 -11.40 -8.77 10.25
C HIS A 139 -11.94 -9.13 11.63
N PHE A 140 -13.23 -8.94 11.89
CA PHE A 140 -13.81 -9.34 13.19
C PHE A 140 -13.74 -10.86 13.40
N LYS A 141 -13.89 -11.66 12.33
CA LYS A 141 -13.69 -13.12 12.42
C LYS A 141 -12.23 -13.51 12.66
N TYR A 142 -11.24 -12.73 12.21
CA TYR A 142 -9.84 -13.04 12.48
C TYR A 142 -9.46 -12.78 13.93
N GLU A 143 -9.92 -11.69 14.53
CA GLU A 143 -9.69 -11.41 15.96
C GLU A 143 -10.25 -12.54 16.83
N ASP A 144 -11.45 -13.03 16.51
CA ASP A 144 -12.05 -14.17 17.22
C ASP A 144 -11.30 -15.48 16.94
N ALA A 145 -10.84 -15.73 15.70
CA ALA A 145 -10.04 -16.91 15.36
C ALA A 145 -8.66 -16.92 16.05
N ILE A 146 -8.01 -15.76 16.18
CA ILE A 146 -6.72 -15.61 16.88
C ILE A 146 -6.89 -15.95 18.38
N LYS A 147 -8.00 -15.55 19.00
CA LYS A 147 -8.31 -15.93 20.38
C LYS A 147 -8.47 -17.44 20.53
N SER A 148 -9.19 -18.08 19.60
CA SER A 148 -9.38 -19.55 19.62
C SER A 148 -8.09 -20.35 19.37
N LEU A 149 -7.12 -19.78 18.64
CA LEU A 149 -5.82 -20.41 18.39
C LEU A 149 -4.84 -20.32 19.57
N ASN A 150 -5.02 -19.32 20.44
CA ASN A 150 -4.15 -19.06 21.60
C ASN A 150 -4.73 -19.62 22.92
N GLN A 151 -5.75 -20.47 22.84
CA GLN A 151 -6.35 -21.19 23.96
C GLN A 151 -5.95 -22.67 23.91
#